data_AF-A0A1H8LLL1-F1
#
_entry.id   AF-A0A1H8LLL1-F1
#
_cell.length_a   1.000
_cell.length_b   1.000
_cell.length_c   1.000
_cell.angle_alpha   90.00
_cell.angle_beta   90.00
_cell.angle_gamma   90.00
#
_symmetry.space_group_name_H-M   'P 1'
#
loop_
_entity.id
_entity.type
_entity.pdbx_description
1 polymer ?
#
loop_
_entity_poly.entity_id
_entity_poly.type
_entity_poly.pdbx_seq_one_letter_code
_entity_poly.pdbx_strand_id
1 'polypeptide(L)'
;MSSKLLYRFFDFFSASKSKYRNHVVPFPTDSQIIISPNAHGKIVGFFTSDTFYEHEAARMVASAKRLGLLVHTTVVDSTGSWVRNAALKPTFLLEARREHRGPLLYVDVDAVFHRDPWPVMRTFSGLSGGGPADFSNYPTA
;
A
#
# COMPACT_ATOMS: atom_id res chain seq x y z
N MET A 1 -9.56 -47.65 -8.19
CA MET A 1 -8.63 -46.70 -8.85
C MET A 1 -9.40 -45.40 -9.09
N SER A 2 -8.94 -44.17 -8.88
CA SER A 2 -7.77 -43.58 -8.21
C SER A 2 -8.09 -42.07 -8.11
N SER A 3 -8.77 -41.62 -7.05
CA SER A 3 -9.04 -40.19 -6.82
C SER A 3 -7.95 -39.51 -5.98
N LYS A 4 -6.94 -40.27 -5.53
CA LYS A 4 -5.81 -39.77 -4.74
C LYS A 4 -4.61 -39.29 -5.57
N LEU A 5 -4.69 -39.35 -6.90
CA LEU A 5 -3.53 -39.03 -7.78
C LEU A 5 -3.45 -37.56 -8.24
N LEU A 6 -4.53 -36.77 -8.18
CA LEU A 6 -4.54 -35.40 -8.72
C LEU A 6 -4.06 -34.32 -7.73
N TYR A 7 -4.12 -34.56 -6.41
CA TYR A 7 -3.63 -33.59 -5.41
C TYR A 7 -2.09 -33.57 -5.24
N ARG A 8 -1.36 -34.51 -5.85
CA ARG A 8 0.11 -34.60 -5.70
C ARG A 8 0.92 -33.80 -6.72
N PHE A 9 0.28 -33.12 -7.68
CA PHE A 9 1.00 -32.37 -8.72
C PHE A 9 1.19 -30.87 -8.44
N PHE A 10 0.54 -30.30 -7.42
CA PHE A 10 0.67 -28.86 -7.08
C PHE A 10 1.58 -28.54 -5.89
N ASP A 11 2.29 -29.51 -5.32
CA ASP A 11 3.06 -29.30 -4.09
C ASP A 11 4.57 -29.55 -4.22
N PHE A 12 5.14 -29.31 -5.41
CA PHE A 12 6.59 -29.34 -5.62
C PHE A 12 7.30 -28.03 -5.23
N PHE A 13 6.57 -27.00 -4.79
CA PHE A 13 7.14 -25.73 -4.31
C PHE A 13 7.25 -25.61 -2.77
N SER A 14 7.06 -26.69 -2.03
CA SER A 14 7.03 -26.67 -0.56
C SER A 14 8.39 -26.37 0.08
N ALA A 15 9.50 -26.83 -0.52
CA ALA A 15 10.84 -26.62 0.04
C ALA A 15 11.29 -25.14 0.00
N SER A 16 10.91 -24.39 -1.05
CA SER A 16 11.21 -22.95 -1.13
C SER A 16 10.34 -22.15 -0.15
N LYS A 17 9.07 -22.56 0.05
CA LYS A 17 8.15 -21.89 0.98
C LYS A 17 8.64 -21.87 2.43
N SER A 18 9.27 -22.94 2.93
CA SER A 18 9.74 -23.02 4.32
C SER A 18 10.63 -21.83 4.73
N LYS A 19 11.53 -21.41 3.85
CA LYS A 19 12.45 -20.28 4.07
C LYS A 19 11.73 -18.93 4.19
N TYR A 20 10.56 -18.79 3.56
CA TYR A 20 9.78 -17.56 3.56
C TYR A 20 8.59 -17.57 4.52
N ARG A 21 8.29 -18.71 5.19
CA ARG A 21 7.20 -18.78 6.17
C ARG A 21 7.34 -17.74 7.29
N ASN A 22 8.58 -17.47 7.71
CA ASN A 22 8.87 -16.45 8.73
C ASN A 22 8.64 -15.01 8.24
N HIS A 23 8.54 -14.80 6.91
CA HIS A 23 8.22 -13.50 6.31
C HIS A 23 6.73 -13.33 6.03
N VAL A 24 5.93 -14.39 6.15
CA VAL A 24 4.48 -14.31 6.01
C VAL A 24 3.91 -13.78 7.32
N VAL A 25 3.61 -12.48 7.33
CA VAL A 25 2.87 -11.86 8.43
C VAL A 25 1.39 -12.22 8.25
N PRO A 26 0.76 -12.94 9.20
CA PRO A 26 -0.67 -13.20 9.11
C PRO A 26 -1.44 -11.88 9.16
N PHE A 27 -2.64 -11.86 8.59
CA PHE A 27 -3.55 -10.75 8.86
C PHE A 27 -3.87 -10.72 10.36
N PRO A 28 -3.99 -9.53 10.96
CA PRO A 28 -4.43 -9.43 12.34
C PRO A 28 -5.84 -10.02 12.48
N THR A 29 -6.12 -10.63 13.64
CA THR A 29 -7.49 -10.91 14.08
C THR A 29 -8.21 -9.59 14.38
N ASP A 30 -9.53 -9.59 14.39
CA ASP A 30 -10.28 -8.34 14.63
C ASP A 30 -9.96 -7.72 16.01
N SER A 31 -9.65 -8.56 17.00
CA SER A 31 -9.17 -8.13 18.32
C SER A 31 -7.77 -7.49 18.31
N GLN A 32 -6.97 -7.72 17.28
CA GLN A 32 -5.63 -7.16 17.11
C GLN A 32 -5.62 -5.88 16.26
N ILE A 33 -6.76 -5.52 15.67
CA ILE A 33 -6.89 -4.31 14.87
C ILE A 33 -6.99 -3.11 15.81
N ILE A 34 -5.96 -2.28 15.81
CA ILE A 34 -5.97 -0.99 16.49
C ILE A 34 -6.36 0.06 15.46
N ILE A 35 -7.57 0.60 15.59
CA ILE A 35 -8.04 1.71 14.74
C ILE A 35 -7.56 3.00 15.39
N SER A 36 -6.59 3.66 14.78
CA SER A 36 -6.18 5.01 15.20
C SER A 36 -7.29 6.00 14.84
N PRO A 37 -7.93 6.68 15.81
CA PRO A 37 -9.05 7.59 15.54
C PRO A 37 -8.63 8.82 14.71
N ASN A 38 -7.33 9.13 14.68
CA ASN A 38 -6.79 10.23 13.89
C ASN A 38 -5.93 9.66 12.76
N ALA A 39 -6.50 9.54 11.56
CA ALA A 39 -5.72 9.35 10.34
C ALA A 39 -4.89 10.62 10.09
N HIS A 40 -3.58 10.57 10.33
CA HIS A 40 -2.72 11.77 10.36
C HIS A 40 -2.06 12.13 9.03
N GLY A 41 -2.42 11.46 7.94
CA GLY A 41 -1.90 11.77 6.62
C GLY A 41 -2.73 11.16 5.51
N LYS A 42 -2.33 11.47 4.27
CA LYS A 42 -2.98 10.95 3.07
C LYS A 42 -2.21 9.73 2.57
N ILE A 43 -2.94 8.64 2.33
CA ILE A 43 -2.40 7.46 1.64
C ILE A 43 -2.87 7.54 0.19
N VAL A 44 -1.93 7.48 -0.74
CA VAL A 44 -2.19 7.55 -2.18
C VAL A 44 -1.56 6.37 -2.91
N GLY A 45 -2.17 5.96 -4.00
CA GLY A 45 -1.61 4.98 -4.93
C GLY A 45 -2.22 5.18 -6.32
N PHE A 46 -1.59 4.63 -7.35
CA PHE A 46 -2.17 4.62 -8.70
C PHE A 46 -2.06 3.24 -9.32
N PHE A 47 -2.92 2.99 -10.30
CA PHE A 47 -2.90 1.79 -11.12
C PHE A 47 -3.31 2.14 -12.54
N THR A 48 -2.95 1.26 -13.48
CA THR A 48 -3.35 1.42 -14.88
C THR A 48 -4.67 0.73 -15.18
N SER A 49 -5.55 1.39 -15.92
CA SER A 49 -6.82 0.81 -16.39
C SER A 49 -6.60 -0.44 -17.25
N ASP A 50 -7.62 -1.29 -17.35
CA ASP A 50 -7.63 -2.46 -18.23
C ASP A 50 -6.50 -3.46 -17.93
N THR A 51 -6.01 -3.45 -16.69
CA THR A 51 -4.99 -4.38 -16.21
C THR A 51 -5.44 -5.07 -14.93
N PHE A 52 -4.76 -6.17 -14.56
CA PHE A 52 -5.05 -6.86 -13.29
C PHE A 52 -4.83 -5.96 -12.06
N TYR A 53 -4.11 -4.84 -12.20
CA TYR A 53 -3.89 -3.88 -11.11
C TYR A 53 -5.17 -3.18 -10.61
N GLU A 54 -6.28 -3.23 -11.36
CA GLU A 54 -7.60 -2.82 -10.84
C GLU A 54 -8.04 -3.68 -9.65
N HIS A 55 -7.81 -4.99 -9.75
CA HIS A 55 -8.13 -5.95 -8.69
C HIS A 55 -7.18 -5.79 -7.51
N GLU A 56 -5.90 -5.52 -7.79
CA GLU A 56 -4.90 -5.22 -6.76
C GLU A 56 -5.28 -3.96 -5.98
N ALA A 57 -5.65 -2.88 -6.68
CA ALA A 57 -6.11 -1.64 -6.05
C ALA A 57 -7.35 -1.87 -5.17
N ALA A 58 -8.33 -2.63 -5.66
CA ALA A 58 -9.51 -3.01 -4.87
C ALA A 58 -9.12 -3.83 -3.62
N ARG A 59 -8.19 -4.77 -3.75
CA ARG A 59 -7.68 -5.58 -2.63
C ARG A 59 -6.95 -4.72 -1.59
N MET A 60 -6.10 -3.80 -2.03
CA MET A 60 -5.39 -2.86 -1.16
C MET A 60 -6.39 -1.99 -0.39
N VAL A 61 -7.36 -1.38 -1.07
CA VAL A 61 -8.41 -0.55 -0.45
C VAL A 61 -9.21 -1.34 0.57
N ALA A 62 -9.58 -2.59 0.27
CA ALA A 62 -10.30 -3.46 1.21
C ALA A 62 -9.46 -3.75 2.47
N SER A 63 -8.16 -4.04 2.31
CA SER A 63 -7.26 -4.28 3.45
C SER A 63 -7.08 -3.03 4.33
N ALA A 64 -6.97 -1.85 3.70
CA ALA A 64 -6.86 -0.58 4.41
C ALA A 64 -8.15 -0.23 5.18
N LYS A 65 -9.31 -0.42 4.54
CA LYS A 65 -10.63 -0.16 5.14
C LYS A 65 -10.84 -0.98 6.41
N ARG A 66 -10.37 -2.23 6.44
CA ARG A 66 -10.44 -3.10 7.62
C ARG A 66 -9.70 -2.51 8.84
N LEU A 67 -8.70 -1.66 8.61
CA LEU A 67 -7.92 -0.98 9.64
C LEU A 67 -8.42 0.45 9.93
N GLY A 68 -9.54 0.86 9.34
CA GLY A 68 -10.05 2.22 9.43
C GLY A 68 -9.22 3.25 8.63
N LEU A 69 -8.39 2.80 7.70
CA LEU A 69 -7.59 3.66 6.84
C LEU A 69 -8.34 4.01 5.55
N LEU A 70 -8.15 5.23 5.06
CA LEU A 70 -8.61 5.67 3.76
C LEU A 70 -7.44 5.77 2.79
N VAL A 71 -7.57 5.13 1.62
CA VAL A 71 -6.60 5.19 0.53
C VAL A 71 -7.25 5.84 -0.68
N HIS A 72 -6.58 6.84 -1.25
CA HIS A 72 -6.97 7.47 -2.50
C HIS A 72 -6.23 6.81 -3.66
N THR A 73 -6.93 5.97 -4.42
CA THR A 73 -6.38 5.34 -5.63
C THR A 73 -6.77 6.13 -6.87
N THR A 74 -5.81 6.38 -7.75
CA THR A 74 -6.03 7.06 -9.04
C THR A 74 -5.83 6.08 -10.18
N VAL A 75 -6.79 6.02 -11.10
CA VAL A 75 -6.64 5.27 -12.35
C VAL A 75 -5.91 6.14 -13.37
N VAL A 76 -4.95 5.55 -14.08
CA VAL A 76 -4.25 6.20 -15.20
C VAL A 76 -4.28 5.30 -16.44
N ASP A 77 -4.15 5.88 -17.62
CA ASP A 77 -4.14 5.09 -18.84
C ASP A 77 -2.87 4.23 -18.92
N SER A 78 -3.01 2.99 -19.38
CA SER A 78 -1.86 2.11 -19.60
C SER A 78 -1.02 2.60 -20.77
N THR A 79 0.30 2.68 -20.57
CA THR A 79 1.27 3.00 -21.64
C THR A 79 1.67 1.78 -22.48
N GLY A 80 1.04 0.63 -22.23
CA GLY A 80 1.31 -0.65 -22.93
C GLY A 80 2.61 -1.35 -22.50
N SER A 81 3.37 -0.79 -21.56
CA SER A 81 4.58 -1.41 -21.01
C SER A 81 4.62 -1.28 -19.49
N TRP A 82 4.85 -2.40 -18.79
CA TRP A 82 4.97 -2.39 -17.33
C TRP A 82 6.06 -1.43 -16.84
N VAL A 83 7.22 -1.40 -17.51
CA VAL A 83 8.34 -0.51 -17.14
C VAL A 83 7.94 0.96 -17.30
N ARG A 84 7.25 1.30 -18.38
CA ARG A 84 6.76 2.66 -18.61
C ARG A 84 5.66 3.05 -17.64
N ASN A 85 4.75 2.13 -17.31
CA ASN A 85 3.72 2.34 -16.28
C ASN A 85 4.35 2.58 -14.90
N ALA A 86 5.36 1.79 -14.51
CA ALA A 86 6.09 1.99 -13.25
C ALA A 86 6.83 3.34 -13.23
N ALA A 87 7.32 3.81 -14.37
CA ALA A 87 7.97 5.10 -14.51
C ALA A 87 7.03 6.31 -14.37
N LEU A 88 5.70 6.11 -14.29
CA LEU A 88 4.74 7.19 -14.02
C LEU A 88 4.74 7.66 -12.54
N LYS A 89 5.36 6.89 -11.64
CA LYS A 89 5.43 7.18 -10.19
C LYS A 89 5.86 8.63 -9.87
N PRO A 90 6.94 9.18 -10.42
CA PRO A 90 7.37 10.54 -10.08
C PRO A 90 6.35 11.61 -10.49
N THR A 91 5.73 11.48 -11.67
CA THR A 91 4.70 12.40 -12.14
C THR A 91 3.48 12.36 -11.24
N PHE A 92 2.98 11.15 -10.95
CA PHE A 92 1.86 10.95 -10.04
C PHE A 92 2.12 11.55 -8.65
N LEU A 93 3.32 11.32 -8.10
CA LEU A 93 3.69 11.84 -6.78
C LEU A 93 3.78 13.37 -6.75
N LEU A 94 4.26 13.99 -7.83
CA LEU A 94 4.30 15.44 -7.95
C LEU A 94 2.88 16.03 -7.92
N GLU A 95 1.93 15.42 -8.64
CA GLU A 95 0.52 15.83 -8.66
C GLU A 95 -0.13 15.62 -7.29
N ALA A 96 -0.01 14.42 -6.71
CA ALA A 96 -0.53 14.13 -5.37
C ALA A 96 0.06 15.08 -4.30
N ARG A 97 1.33 15.46 -4.44
CA ARG A 97 1.96 16.42 -3.53
C ARG A 97 1.39 17.84 -3.68
N ARG A 98 1.02 18.25 -4.89
CA ARG A 98 0.38 19.56 -5.15
C ARG A 98 -1.05 19.59 -4.56
N GLU A 99 -1.78 18.50 -4.68
CA GLU A 99 -3.19 18.38 -4.24
C GLU A 99 -3.35 18.22 -2.73
N HIS A 100 -2.41 17.54 -2.07
CA HIS A 100 -2.51 17.25 -0.65
C HIS A 100 -1.48 18.05 0.15
N ARG A 101 -1.83 18.44 1.38
CA ARG A 101 -0.89 19.00 2.37
C ARG A 101 -0.67 18.01 3.51
N GLY A 102 0.41 18.18 4.25
CA GLY A 102 0.78 17.28 5.36
C GLY A 102 1.42 15.96 4.92
N PRO A 103 1.56 14.99 5.85
CA PRO A 103 2.16 13.69 5.58
C PRO A 103 1.45 12.97 4.43
N LEU A 104 2.24 12.53 3.45
CA LEU A 104 1.76 11.81 2.27
C LEU A 104 2.52 10.48 2.19
N LEU A 105 1.78 9.38 2.22
CA LEU A 105 2.30 8.04 2.10
C LEU A 105 1.87 7.46 0.75
N TYR A 106 2.84 7.21 -0.11
CA TYR A 106 2.62 6.48 -1.35
C TYR A 106 2.74 4.98 -1.12
N VAL A 107 1.82 4.20 -1.69
CA VAL A 107 1.81 2.75 -1.62
C VAL A 107 1.47 2.17 -2.99
N ASP A 108 2.28 1.21 -3.45
CA ASP A 108 1.98 0.44 -4.67
C ASP A 108 0.70 -0.38 -4.46
N VAL A 109 -0.16 -0.45 -5.49
CA VAL A 109 -1.49 -1.05 -5.37
C VAL A 109 -1.49 -2.57 -5.15
N ASP A 110 -0.37 -3.25 -5.41
CA ASP A 110 -0.18 -4.67 -5.11
C ASP A 110 0.16 -4.94 -3.63
N ALA A 111 0.36 -3.88 -2.83
CA ALA A 111 0.56 -3.98 -1.40
C ALA A 111 -0.73 -4.32 -0.63
N VAL A 112 -0.54 -4.80 0.60
CA VAL A 112 -1.60 -5.17 1.52
C VAL A 112 -1.31 -4.58 2.89
N PHE A 113 -2.29 -3.90 3.49
CA PHE A 113 -2.14 -3.35 4.83
C PHE A 113 -2.45 -4.42 5.88
N HIS A 114 -1.42 -4.80 6.64
CA HIS A 114 -1.57 -5.69 7.79
C HIS A 114 -1.76 -4.92 9.11
N ARG A 115 -1.29 -3.67 9.21
CA ARG A 115 -1.36 -2.81 10.39
C ARG A 115 -1.41 -1.35 9.96
N ASP A 116 -1.86 -0.47 10.86
CA ASP A 116 -1.78 0.98 10.67
C ASP A 116 -0.31 1.42 10.57
N PRO A 117 0.13 2.04 9.46
CA PRO A 117 1.51 2.49 9.30
C PRO A 117 1.81 3.79 10.06
N TRP A 118 0.82 4.63 10.35
CA TRP A 118 1.03 5.98 10.88
C TRP A 118 1.79 6.02 12.21
N PRO A 119 1.54 5.13 13.19
CA PRO A 119 2.31 5.11 14.44
C PRO A 119 3.81 5.01 14.22
N VAL A 120 4.23 4.16 13.28
CA VAL A 120 5.65 3.97 12.94
C VAL A 120 6.14 5.12 12.06
N MET A 121 5.37 5.58 11.08
CA MET A 121 5.79 6.70 10.22
C MET A 121 6.06 8.00 11.00
N ARG A 122 5.32 8.26 12.08
CA ARG A 122 5.54 9.43 12.95
C ARG A 122 6.93 9.46 13.56
N THR A 123 7.56 8.31 13.84
CA THR A 123 8.91 8.28 14.42
C THR A 123 9.97 8.71 13.42
N PHE A 124 9.74 8.52 12.12
CA PHE A 124 10.64 8.94 11.05
C PHE A 124 10.46 10.41 10.64
N SER A 125 9.31 11.01 10.94
CA SER A 125 8.90 12.30 10.37
C SER A 125 9.45 13.53 11.11
N GLY A 126 10.23 13.38 12.19
CA GLY A 126 10.59 14.51 13.06
C GLY A 126 9.39 15.19 13.74
N LEU A 127 8.18 14.64 13.59
CA LEU A 127 6.91 15.13 14.13
C LEU A 127 6.77 14.88 15.64
N SER A 128 7.85 14.52 16.32
CA SER A 128 7.94 14.43 17.78
C SER A 128 8.00 15.80 18.47
N GLY A 129 8.20 16.89 17.71
CA GLY A 129 8.02 18.26 18.21
C GLY A 129 6.62 18.75 17.89
N GLY A 130 5.79 19.00 18.92
CA GLY A 130 4.46 19.60 18.81
C GLY A 130 4.45 21.08 18.40
N GLY A 131 5.22 21.45 17.38
CA GLY A 131 5.16 22.75 16.73
C GLY A 131 4.58 22.63 15.31
N PRO A 132 3.93 23.68 14.78
CA PRO A 132 3.53 23.68 13.38
C PRO A 132 4.78 23.45 12.52
N ALA A 133 4.69 22.53 11.55
CA ALA A 133 5.74 22.36 10.58
C ALA A 133 5.97 23.70 9.86
N ASP A 134 7.17 24.25 10.01
CA ASP A 134 7.56 25.49 9.36
C ASP A 134 7.78 25.23 7.87
N PHE A 135 6.77 25.58 7.07
CA PHE A 135 6.80 25.46 5.61
C PHE A 135 7.38 26.71 4.92
N SER A 136 7.91 27.69 5.67
CA SER A 136 8.44 28.95 5.11
C SER A 136 9.66 28.76 4.18
N ASN A 137 10.31 27.58 4.22
CA ASN A 137 11.46 27.26 3.39
C ASN A 137 11.14 26.40 2.15
N TYR A 138 9.87 26.12 1.86
CA TYR A 138 9.51 25.49 0.58
C TYR A 138 9.28 26.56 -0.49
N PRO A 139 9.93 26.46 -1.66
CA PRO A 139 9.67 27.39 -2.75
C PRO A 139 8.20 27.29 -3.14
N THR A 140 7.49 28.42 -3.04
CA THR A 140 6.17 28.59 -3.65
C THR A 140 6.31 28.47 -5.16
N ALA A 141 5.44 27.65 -5.77
CA ALA A 141 5.31 27.53 -7.22
C ALA A 141 4.90 28.87 -7.87
#